data_AF-A0A848F488-F1
#
_entry.id   AF-A0A848F488-F1
#
_cell.length_a   1.000
_cell.length_b   1.000
_cell.length_c   1.000
_cell.angle_alpha   90.00
_cell.angle_beta   90.00
_cell.angle_gamma   90.00
#
_symmetry.space_group_name_H-M   'P 1'
#
loop_
_entity.id
_entity.type
_entity.pdbx_description
1 polymer ?
#
loop_
_entity_poly.entity_id
_entity_poly.type
_entity_poly.pdbx_seq_one_letter_code
_entity_poly.pdbx_strand_id
1 'polypeptide(L)'
;MDKTPLPEIPAKRYFTIGEVSELCGVKPYVLRYWEQEFSQLKPMKRRGNRRYYQHHEVLLIRRIRDLLYEQGFTINGARNRLADESPRGSALRAAAQSSLSTDAAQATAPAHVDEAQDPDFPGSAIALAASMVNADLLEELRAELFQIRALLDHK
;
A
#
# COMPACT_ATOMS: atom_id res chain seq x y z
N MET A 1 -1.75 -17.52 -9.35
CA MET A 1 -1.09 -16.36 -8.72
C MET A 1 -0.19 -15.73 -9.77
N ASP A 2 -0.77 -14.82 -10.55
CA ASP A 2 -0.09 -14.27 -11.72
C ASP A 2 0.98 -13.29 -11.26
N LYS A 3 2.22 -13.79 -11.23
CA LYS A 3 3.41 -12.95 -11.17
C LYS A 3 3.50 -12.19 -12.49
N THR A 4 2.73 -11.12 -12.65
CA THR A 4 3.00 -10.16 -13.72
C THR A 4 4.25 -9.39 -13.30
N PRO A 5 5.41 -9.64 -13.92
CA PRO A 5 6.62 -8.93 -13.55
C PRO A 5 6.36 -7.45 -13.77
N LEU A 6 6.60 -6.65 -12.73
CA LEU A 6 6.47 -5.20 -12.84
C LEU A 6 7.47 -4.70 -13.90
N PRO A 7 7.03 -3.84 -14.83
CA PRO A 7 7.92 -3.31 -15.87
C PRO A 7 9.10 -2.58 -15.24
N GLU A 8 10.26 -2.60 -15.91
CA GLU A 8 11.44 -1.89 -15.43
C GLU A 8 11.16 -0.39 -15.29
N ILE A 9 11.68 0.23 -14.23
CA ILE A 9 11.45 1.66 -13.98
C ILE A 9 12.36 2.45 -14.93
N PRO A 10 11.80 3.28 -15.83
CA PRO A 10 12.61 4.10 -16.72
C PRO A 10 13.53 5.07 -15.95
N ALA A 11 14.63 5.52 -16.56
CA ALA A 11 15.53 6.53 -15.99
C ALA A 11 14.95 7.97 -16.03
N LYS A 12 13.62 8.11 -15.90
CA LYS A 12 12.91 9.39 -15.89
C LYS A 12 12.97 10.01 -14.49
N ARG A 13 13.13 11.33 -14.41
CA ARG A 13 13.23 12.04 -13.12
C ARG A 13 11.90 12.20 -12.38
N TYR A 14 10.80 12.33 -13.13
CA TYR A 14 9.48 12.58 -12.58
C TYR A 14 8.44 11.71 -13.27
N PHE A 15 7.58 11.06 -12.49
CA PHE A 15 6.51 10.19 -12.93
C PHE A 15 5.16 10.78 -12.52
N THR A 16 4.17 10.71 -13.41
CA THR A 16 2.79 11.05 -13.06
C THR A 16 2.12 9.90 -12.32
N ILE A 17 1.02 10.18 -11.60
CA ILE A 17 0.27 9.15 -10.88
C ILE A 17 -0.22 7.99 -11.77
N GLY A 18 -0.52 8.27 -13.05
CA GLY A 18 -0.88 7.22 -14.02
C GLY A 18 0.30 6.32 -14.36
N GLU A 19 1.46 6.92 -14.66
CA GLU A 19 2.70 6.17 -14.92
C GLU A 19 3.10 5.32 -13.70
N VAL A 20 3.03 5.87 -12.48
CA VAL A 20 3.34 5.11 -11.25
C VAL A 20 2.36 3.98 -11.01
N SER A 21 1.07 4.20 -11.32
CA SER A 21 0.03 3.17 -11.24
C SER A 21 0.37 1.98 -12.14
N GLU A 22 0.80 2.23 -13.37
CA GLU A 22 1.22 1.19 -14.31
C GLU A 22 2.52 0.49 -13.85
N LEU A 23 3.51 1.26 -13.41
CA LEU A 23 4.81 0.74 -12.95
C LEU A 23 4.73 -0.10 -11.67
N CYS A 24 3.73 0.15 -10.83
CA CYS A 24 3.57 -0.52 -9.54
C CYS A 24 2.37 -1.46 -9.50
N GLY A 25 1.52 -1.48 -10.53
CA GLY A 25 0.29 -2.29 -10.55
C GLY A 25 -0.72 -1.90 -9.47
N VAL A 26 -0.73 -0.63 -9.05
CA VAL A 26 -1.58 -0.12 -7.95
C VAL A 26 -2.46 0.99 -8.50
N LYS A 27 -3.77 0.95 -8.21
CA LYS A 27 -4.73 1.94 -8.74
C LYS A 27 -4.42 3.36 -8.24
N PRO A 28 -4.70 4.41 -9.04
CA PRO A 28 -4.35 5.79 -8.68
C PRO A 28 -4.95 6.29 -7.36
N TYR A 29 -6.14 5.86 -6.97
CA TYR A 29 -6.75 6.28 -5.71
C TYR A 29 -6.03 5.68 -4.48
N VAL A 30 -5.49 4.47 -4.60
CA VAL A 30 -4.70 3.84 -3.53
C VAL A 30 -3.40 4.60 -3.33
N LEU A 31 -2.74 5.02 -4.42
CA LEU A 31 -1.55 5.87 -4.34
C LEU A 31 -1.84 7.20 -3.62
N ARG A 32 -2.99 7.84 -3.90
CA ARG A 32 -3.39 9.07 -3.19
C ARG A 32 -3.60 8.85 -1.70
N TYR A 33 -4.15 7.71 -1.32
CA TYR A 33 -4.34 7.34 0.07
C TYR A 33 -3.00 7.06 0.76
N TRP A 34 -2.10 6.31 0.10
CA TRP A 34 -0.75 6.06 0.61
C TRP A 34 0.06 7.34 0.83
N GLU A 35 -0.11 8.37 0.01
CA GLU A 35 0.52 9.67 0.27
C GLU A 35 0.09 10.32 1.60
N GLN A 36 -1.12 10.03 2.08
CA GLN A 36 -1.61 10.55 3.37
C GLN A 36 -1.05 9.72 4.53
N GLU A 37 -0.93 8.41 4.34
CA GLU A 37 -0.50 7.48 5.37
C GLU A 37 1.03 7.42 5.54
N PHE A 38 1.79 7.56 4.46
CA PHE A 38 3.25 7.44 4.48
C PHE A 38 3.88 8.81 4.31
N SER A 39 4.37 9.40 5.42
CA SER A 39 5.03 10.71 5.43
C SER A 39 6.32 10.79 4.59
N GLN A 40 6.87 9.65 4.20
CA GLN A 40 8.03 9.53 3.31
C GLN A 40 7.67 9.75 1.84
N LEU A 41 6.40 9.58 1.45
CA LEU A 41 5.90 9.92 0.13
C LEU A 41 5.52 11.41 0.11
N LYS A 42 6.31 12.22 -0.59
CA LYS A 42 6.12 13.67 -0.67
C LYS A 42 6.07 14.08 -2.14
N PRO A 43 4.99 13.72 -2.86
CA PRO A 43 4.86 14.03 -4.26
C PRO A 43 4.91 15.54 -4.48
N MET A 44 5.67 15.96 -5.49
CA MET A 44 5.81 17.36 -5.85
C MET A 44 4.48 17.86 -6.43
N LYS A 45 3.81 18.78 -5.73
CA LYS A 45 2.58 19.42 -6.19
C LYS A 45 2.93 20.58 -7.13
N ARG A 46 2.47 20.53 -8.38
CA ARG A 46 2.60 21.64 -9.35
C ARG A 46 1.26 22.29 -9.65
N ARG A 47 1.28 23.40 -10.41
CA ARG A 47 0.09 24.08 -10.93
C ARG A 47 -0.86 23.07 -11.59
N GLY A 48 -2.15 23.15 -11.28
CA GLY A 48 -3.17 22.22 -11.78
C GLY A 48 -3.37 20.95 -10.95
N ASN A 49 -2.96 20.92 -9.67
CA ASN A 49 -3.14 19.80 -8.74
C ASN A 49 -2.60 18.45 -9.24
N ARG A 50 -1.62 18.49 -10.14
CA ARG A 50 -0.93 17.31 -10.65
C ARG A 50 0.17 16.91 -9.68
N ARG A 51 0.26 15.61 -9.43
CA ARG A 51 1.21 14.97 -8.51
C ARG A 51 2.30 14.29 -9.33
N TYR A 52 3.54 14.63 -8.99
CA TYR A 52 4.72 14.04 -9.60
C TYR A 52 5.53 13.31 -8.55
N TYR A 53 5.86 12.06 -8.85
CA TYR A 53 6.70 11.20 -8.02
C TYR A 53 8.10 11.15 -8.59
N GLN A 54 9.10 11.10 -7.72
CA GLN A 54 10.48 10.84 -8.11
C GLN A 54 10.77 9.35 -8.15
N HIS A 55 11.91 8.99 -8.74
CA HIS A 55 12.36 7.59 -8.81
C HIS A 55 12.40 6.90 -7.43
N HIS A 56 12.91 7.58 -6.41
CA HIS A 56 12.97 7.00 -5.05
C HIS A 56 11.58 6.78 -4.44
N GLU A 57 10.59 7.60 -4.78
CA GLU A 57 9.21 7.42 -4.32
C GLU A 57 8.56 6.22 -5.01
N VAL A 58 8.86 5.98 -6.30
CA VAL A 58 8.41 4.77 -7.01
C VAL A 58 8.98 3.50 -6.38
N LEU A 59 10.27 3.51 -5.99
CA LEU A 59 10.88 2.39 -5.26
C LEU A 59 10.21 2.17 -3.90
N LEU A 60 9.91 3.25 -3.18
CA LEU A 60 9.21 3.16 -1.90
C LEU A 60 7.79 2.58 -2.06
N ILE A 61 7.07 2.98 -3.10
CA ILE A 61 5.72 2.47 -3.42
C ILE A 61 5.77 0.96 -3.71
N ARG A 62 6.80 0.47 -4.44
CA ARG A 62 7.00 -0.97 -4.62
C ARG A 62 7.23 -1.67 -3.28
N ARG A 63 8.09 -1.12 -2.43
CA ARG A 63 8.34 -1.68 -1.10
C ARG A 63 7.07 -1.72 -0.23
N ILE A 64 6.27 -0.66 -0.24
CA ILE A 64 4.98 -0.61 0.46
C ILE A 64 4.06 -1.71 -0.08
N ARG A 65 3.98 -1.88 -1.41
CA ARG A 65 3.20 -2.96 -2.02
C ARG A 65 3.64 -4.32 -1.49
N ASP A 66 4.93 -4.60 -1.46
CA ASP A 66 5.45 -5.89 -0.99
C ASP A 66 5.11 -6.13 0.49
N LEU A 67 5.23 -5.10 1.32
CA LEU A 67 4.87 -5.18 2.74
C LEU A 67 3.39 -5.49 2.94
N LEU A 68 2.51 -4.84 2.18
CA LEU A 68 1.06 -4.98 2.36
C LEU A 68 0.52 -6.26 1.72
N TYR A 69 0.92 -6.58 0.49
CA TYR A 69 0.32 -7.67 -0.29
C TYR A 69 1.08 -8.99 -0.16
N GLU A 70 2.41 -8.96 -0.04
CA GLU A 70 3.19 -10.21 0.06
C GLU A 70 3.42 -10.61 1.51
N GLN A 71 3.69 -9.64 2.38
CA GLN A 71 3.99 -9.89 3.79
C GLN A 71 2.77 -9.72 4.72
N GLY A 72 1.66 -9.17 4.22
CA GLY A 72 0.42 -9.03 4.98
C GLY A 72 0.49 -8.02 6.13
N PHE A 73 1.42 -7.06 6.09
CA PHE A 73 1.45 -5.98 7.08
C PHE A 73 0.21 -5.08 6.94
N THR A 74 -0.23 -4.51 8.07
CA THR A 74 -1.17 -3.38 8.06
C THR A 74 -0.45 -2.09 7.65
N ILE A 75 -1.20 -1.03 7.33
CA ILE A 75 -0.61 0.28 7.00
C ILE A 75 0.30 0.79 8.13
N ASN A 76 -0.14 0.65 9.38
CA ASN A 76 0.65 1.03 10.54
C ASN A 76 1.89 0.15 10.72
N GLY A 77 1.76 -1.16 10.51
CA GLY A 77 2.89 -2.10 10.55
C GLY A 77 3.93 -1.80 9.47
N ALA A 78 3.48 -1.56 8.24
CA ALA A 78 4.34 -1.18 7.12
C ALA A 78 5.02 0.18 7.37
N ARG A 79 4.30 1.16 7.93
CA ARG A 79 4.88 2.47 8.30
C ARG A 79 6.00 2.31 9.31
N ASN A 80 5.80 1.51 10.35
CA ASN A 80 6.81 1.28 11.38
C ASN A 80 8.03 0.57 10.79
N ARG A 81 7.80 -0.46 9.96
CA ARG A 81 8.88 -1.18 9.28
C ARG A 81 9.72 -0.29 8.37
N LEU A 82 9.08 0.60 7.61
CA LEU A 82 9.76 1.56 6.75
C LEU A 82 10.49 2.66 7.54
N ALA A 83 10.05 2.97 8.76
CA ALA A 83 10.77 3.88 9.66
C ALA A 83 12.02 3.21 10.25
N ASP A 84 11.91 1.94 10.63
CA ASP A 84 13.02 1.13 11.15
C ASP A 84 14.11 0.87 10.11
N GLU A 85 13.72 0.63 8.85
CA GLU A 85 14.63 0.43 7.72
C GLU A 85 15.36 1.73 7.31
N SER A 86 14.90 2.89 7.78
CA SER A 86 15.63 4.14 7.58
C SER A 86 16.94 4.11 8.40
N PRO A 87 18.09 4.54 7.83
CA PRO A 87 19.38 4.51 8.53
C PRO A 87 19.37 5.29 9.86
N ARG A 88 18.44 6.24 10.04
CA ARG A 88 18.23 6.95 11.31
C ARG A 88 17.52 6.10 12.38
N GLY A 89 16.60 5.20 12.00
CA GLY A 89 15.90 4.31 12.93
C GLY A 89 16.79 3.18 13.43
N SER A 90 17.59 2.60 12.54
CA SER A 90 18.61 1.60 12.89
C SER A 90 19.64 2.14 13.89
N ALA A 91 20.11 3.38 13.71
CA ALA A 91 21.06 4.03 14.63
C ALA A 91 20.45 4.31 16.01
N LEU A 92 19.16 4.73 16.08
CA LEU A 92 18.48 4.96 17.35
C LEU A 92 18.26 3.66 18.13
N ARG A 93 17.92 2.57 17.44
CA ARG A 93 17.71 1.25 18.07
C ARG A 93 19.02 0.61 18.52
N ALA A 94 20.09 0.75 17.73
CA ALA A 94 21.43 0.34 18.15
C ALA A 94 21.87 1.08 19.42
N ALA A 95 21.62 2.39 19.49
CA ALA A 95 21.91 3.19 20.68
C ALA A 95 21.06 2.82 21.91
N ALA A 96 19.77 2.51 21.72
CA ALA A 96 18.87 2.07 22.80
C ALA A 96 19.17 0.66 23.30
N GLN A 97 19.68 -0.24 22.45
CA GLN A 97 20.08 -1.59 22.83
C GLN A 97 21.43 -1.63 23.55
N SER A 98 22.33 -0.68 23.27
CA SER A 98 23.63 -0.58 23.95
C SER A 98 23.54 -0.14 25.42
N SER A 99 22.41 0.43 25.86
CA SER A 99 22.20 0.85 27.26
C SER A 99 21.63 -0.25 28.19
N LEU A 100 21.30 -1.43 27.67
CA LEU A 100 20.56 -2.48 28.40
C LEU A 100 21.31 -3.82 28.52
N SER A 101 22.62 -3.87 28.27
CA SER A 101 23.40 -5.11 28.37
C SER A 101 24.46 -5.02 29.47
N THR A 102 24.03 -5.29 30.69
CA THR A 102 24.85 -6.11 31.61
C THR A 102 23.94 -7.17 32.21
N ASP A 103 24.21 -8.40 31.75
CA ASP A 103 23.92 -9.70 32.35
C ASP A 103 22.80 -10.60 31.77
N ALA A 104 23.28 -11.82 31.48
CA ALA A 104 22.68 -13.16 31.41
C ALA A 104 21.30 -13.46 30.77
N ALA A 105 21.40 -14.33 29.76
CA ALA A 105 20.67 -15.60 29.60
C ALA A 105 19.20 -15.62 29.13
N GLN A 106 19.01 -16.41 28.05
CA GLN A 106 17.79 -17.13 27.64
C GLN A 106 16.55 -16.32 27.26
N ALA A 107 16.11 -16.44 26.00
CA ALA A 107 14.78 -16.96 25.66
C ALA A 107 14.54 -16.90 24.14
N THR A 108 14.20 -18.07 23.60
CA THR A 108 13.18 -18.33 22.60
C THR A 108 12.37 -17.09 22.18
N ALA A 109 12.38 -16.77 20.90
CA ALA A 109 11.46 -15.78 20.32
C ALA A 109 10.01 -16.28 20.51
N PRO A 110 9.16 -15.58 21.28
CA PRO A 110 7.74 -15.84 21.26
C PRO A 110 7.09 -14.99 20.17
N ALA A 111 6.11 -15.59 19.52
CA ALA A 111 5.11 -14.95 18.69
C ALA A 111 4.34 -13.82 19.42
N HIS A 112 3.51 -13.12 18.65
CA HIS A 112 2.50 -12.12 18.99
C HIS A 112 2.90 -10.64 18.87
N VAL A 113 2.42 -10.02 17.79
CA VAL A 113 1.87 -8.67 17.80
C VAL A 113 0.50 -8.71 17.13
N ASP A 114 -0.50 -8.80 18.01
CA ASP A 114 -1.85 -8.24 17.90
C ASP A 114 -2.68 -8.56 16.65
N GLU A 115 -3.55 -9.56 16.82
CA GLU A 115 -4.78 -9.78 16.04
C GLU A 115 -5.77 -8.63 16.31
N ALA A 116 -5.36 -7.39 16.06
CA ALA A 116 -6.29 -6.28 15.91
C ALA A 116 -6.80 -6.35 14.47
N GLN A 117 -7.85 -7.15 14.29
CA GLN A 117 -8.72 -7.02 13.14
C GLN A 117 -9.25 -5.58 13.15
N ASP A 118 -8.62 -4.70 12.37
CA ASP A 118 -9.24 -3.45 11.94
C ASP A 118 -10.17 -3.82 10.76
N PRO A 119 -11.49 -3.97 10.96
CA PRO A 119 -12.42 -4.38 9.90
C PRO A 119 -12.65 -3.29 8.84
N ASP A 120 -12.09 -2.10 9.03
CA ASP A 120 -12.43 -0.90 8.24
C ASP A 120 -11.31 -0.48 7.27
N PHE A 121 -10.35 -1.36 6.98
CA PHE A 121 -9.39 -1.10 5.92
C PHE A 121 -10.03 -1.34 4.54
N PRO A 122 -10.18 -0.31 3.68
CA PRO A 122 -10.74 -0.50 2.34
C PRO A 122 -9.87 -1.42 1.48
N GLY A 123 -8.62 -1.70 1.84
CA GLY A 123 -7.80 -2.73 1.17
C GLY A 123 -7.98 -4.15 1.70
N SER A 124 -8.46 -4.34 2.94
CA SER A 124 -8.72 -5.67 3.53
C SER A 124 -10.06 -6.20 3.03
N ALA A 125 -11.07 -5.33 3.00
CA ALA A 125 -12.34 -5.61 2.34
C ALA A 125 -12.16 -5.82 0.82
N ILE A 126 -11.28 -5.08 0.13
CA ILE A 126 -11.03 -5.32 -1.30
C ILE A 126 -10.22 -6.61 -1.53
N ALA A 127 -9.30 -6.99 -0.64
CA ALA A 127 -8.53 -8.24 -0.81
C ALA A 127 -9.38 -9.50 -0.52
N LEU A 128 -10.24 -9.46 0.52
CA LEU A 128 -11.16 -10.56 0.81
C LEU A 128 -12.37 -10.59 -0.14
N ALA A 129 -12.93 -9.43 -0.53
CA ALA A 129 -14.02 -9.37 -1.50
C ALA A 129 -13.57 -9.73 -2.92
N ALA A 130 -12.33 -9.41 -3.33
CA ALA A 130 -11.83 -9.81 -4.65
C ALA A 130 -11.71 -11.33 -4.81
N SER A 131 -11.64 -12.09 -3.71
CA SER A 131 -11.66 -13.55 -3.73
C SER A 131 -13.07 -14.16 -3.63
N MET A 132 -14.12 -13.37 -3.39
CA MET A 132 -15.49 -13.84 -3.15
C MET A 132 -16.57 -12.95 -3.81
N VAL A 133 -16.32 -12.43 -5.02
CA VAL A 133 -17.43 -11.97 -5.85
C VAL A 133 -17.90 -13.17 -6.69
N ASN A 134 -19.00 -13.80 -6.28
CA ASN A 134 -19.76 -14.70 -7.15
C ASN A 134 -20.06 -13.92 -8.44
N ALA A 135 -19.52 -14.38 -9.57
CA ALA A 135 -19.67 -13.71 -10.86
C ALA A 135 -21.15 -13.39 -11.18
N ASP A 136 -22.06 -14.26 -10.74
CA ASP A 136 -23.50 -14.13 -10.91
C ASP A 136 -24.08 -12.87 -10.24
N LEU A 137 -23.64 -12.52 -9.03
CA LEU A 137 -24.16 -11.33 -8.31
C LEU A 137 -23.69 -10.02 -8.97
N LEU A 138 -22.51 -10.05 -9.58
CA LEU A 138 -21.97 -8.90 -10.32
C LEU A 138 -22.67 -8.71 -11.66
N GLU A 139 -23.08 -9.80 -12.30
CA GLU A 139 -23.90 -9.78 -13.51
C GLU A 139 -25.30 -9.24 -13.22
N GLU A 140 -25.88 -9.64 -12.09
CA GLU A 140 -27.20 -9.19 -11.63
C GLU A 140 -27.20 -7.68 -11.30
N LEU A 141 -26.21 -7.20 -10.54
CA LEU A 141 -26.06 -5.77 -10.27
C LEU A 141 -25.78 -4.94 -11.53
N ARG A 142 -25.08 -5.50 -12.52
CA ARG A 142 -24.89 -4.82 -13.82
C ARG A 142 -26.20 -4.73 -14.61
N ALA A 143 -27.02 -5.79 -14.59
CA ALA A 143 -28.32 -5.80 -15.26
C ALA A 143 -29.29 -4.80 -14.63
N GLU A 144 -29.35 -4.72 -13.29
CA GLU A 144 -30.19 -3.74 -12.59
C GLU A 144 -29.76 -2.29 -12.88
N LEU A 145 -28.45 -2.01 -12.85
CA LEU A 145 -27.94 -0.68 -13.18
C LEU A 145 -28.22 -0.29 -14.64
N PHE A 146 -28.21 -1.26 -15.56
CA PHE A 146 -28.59 -1.02 -16.95
C PHE A 146 -30.08 -0.70 -17.11
N GLN A 147 -30.96 -1.36 -16.35
CA GLN A 147 -32.40 -1.07 -16.36
C GLN A 147 -32.71 0.32 -15.78
N ILE A 148 -32.07 0.69 -14.67
CA ILE A 148 -32.23 2.03 -14.07
C ILE A 148 -31.76 3.11 -15.05
N ARG A 149 -30.65 2.87 -15.75
CA ARG A 149 -30.14 3.78 -16.77
C ARG A 149 -31.11 3.93 -17.95
N ALA A 150 -31.67 2.83 -18.45
CA ALA A 150 -32.66 2.86 -19.52
C ALA A 150 -33.96 3.60 -19.11
N LEU A 151 -34.34 3.53 -17.84
CA LEU A 151 -35.48 4.29 -17.28
C LEU A 151 -35.20 5.80 -17.17
N LEU A 152 -33.95 6.19 -16.94
CA LEU A 152 -33.54 7.60 -16.87
C LEU A 152 -33.31 8.23 -18.24
N ASP A 153 -33.07 7.44 -19.28
CA ASP A 153 -32.88 7.90 -20.66
C ASP A 153 -34.21 8.24 -21.40
N HIS A 154 -35.38 8.04 -20.75
CA HIS A 154 -36.72 8.33 -21.30
C HIS A 154 -37.48 9.49 -20.60
N LYS A 155 -36.78 10.54 -20.17
CA LYS A 155 -37.40 11.79 -19.72
C LYS A 155 -36.90 13.02 -20.46
#